data_AF-L1PI86-F1
#
_entry.id   AF-L1PI86-F1
#
_cell.length_a   1.000
_cell.length_b   1.000
_cell.length_c   1.000
_cell.angle_alpha   90.00
_cell.angle_beta   90.00
_cell.angle_gamma   90.00
#
_symmetry.space_group_name_H-M   'P 1'
#
loop_
_entity.id
_entity.type
_entity.pdbx_description
1 polymer ?
#
loop_
_entity_poly.entity_id
_entity_poly.type
_entity_poly.pdbx_seq_one_letter_code
_entity_poly.pdbx_strand_id
1 'polypeptide(L)'
;MKKIIFIALLCWAGITLSAQSSEEIQKERTGYEQPYHPEEDGYMRINQLLQQAKKENKKVLVQIGGNWCVWCLRFNHLVTTNPELKKILNKKYIYYHLNFSPENENEKAFKKYGNPGVQYGYPAFLILSSKGEVLFTQKSEDLEDGKGYDPKKVKKFLQGRL
;
A
#
# COMPACT_ATOMS: atom_id res chain seq x y z
N MET A 1 5.94 38.84 53.30
CA MET A 1 5.11 37.66 53.59
C MET A 1 4.37 37.28 52.32
N LYS A 2 4.57 36.04 51.87
CA LYS A 2 4.12 35.49 50.58
C LYS A 2 2.59 35.50 50.48
N LYS A 3 2.03 35.95 49.36
CA LYS A 3 0.72 35.48 48.88
C LYS A 3 0.86 34.99 47.45
N ILE A 4 0.44 33.75 47.31
CA ILE A 4 0.74 32.81 46.23
C ILE A 4 -0.20 33.10 45.06
N ILE A 5 0.38 33.09 43.87
CA ILE A 5 -0.29 33.20 42.58
C ILE A 5 -1.12 31.91 42.36
N PHE A 6 -2.43 32.05 42.23
CA PHE A 6 -3.31 30.99 41.69
C PHE A 6 -3.34 31.14 40.16
N ILE A 7 -2.42 30.47 39.47
CA ILE A 7 -2.61 30.14 38.05
C ILE A 7 -3.26 28.76 38.04
N ALA A 8 -4.59 28.74 37.92
CA ALA A 8 -5.35 27.51 37.74
C ALA A 8 -5.05 26.96 36.33
N LEU A 9 -4.57 25.72 36.30
CA LEU A 9 -4.34 24.91 35.11
C LEU A 9 -5.58 24.89 34.20
N LEU A 10 -5.41 25.38 32.98
CA LEU A 10 -6.38 25.28 31.90
C LEU A 10 -5.68 24.72 30.66
N CYS A 11 -5.26 23.44 30.73
CA CYS A 11 -4.72 22.68 29.60
C CYS A 11 -4.85 21.17 29.87
N TRP A 12 -6.06 20.59 29.73
CA TRP A 12 -6.18 19.11 29.73
C TRP A 12 -7.05 18.53 28.61
N ALA A 13 -7.56 19.35 27.68
CA ALA A 13 -8.43 18.87 26.60
C ALA A 13 -7.70 18.35 25.35
N GLY A 14 -6.36 18.41 25.30
CA GLY A 14 -5.60 18.10 24.08
C GLY A 14 -5.19 16.62 23.89
N ILE A 15 -5.26 15.79 24.92
CA ILE A 15 -4.59 14.47 24.91
C ILE A 15 -5.50 13.34 24.39
N THR A 16 -6.83 13.48 24.44
CA THR A 16 -7.76 12.38 24.13
C THR A 16 -8.04 12.18 22.64
N LEU A 17 -7.90 13.21 21.79
CA LEU A 17 -8.30 13.14 20.38
C LEU A 17 -7.34 12.28 19.52
N SER A 18 -6.04 12.31 19.82
CA SER A 18 -5.03 11.58 19.03
C SER A 18 -5.09 10.07 19.25
N ALA A 19 -5.38 9.62 20.48
CA ALA A 19 -5.39 8.19 20.83
C ALA A 19 -6.55 7.43 20.17
N GLN A 20 -7.72 8.07 20.06
CA GLN A 20 -8.91 7.47 19.44
C GLN A 20 -8.68 7.15 17.95
N SER A 21 -8.02 8.04 17.22
CA SER A 21 -7.72 7.82 15.79
C SER A 21 -6.76 6.66 15.52
N SER A 22 -5.77 6.42 16.41
CA SER A 22 -4.82 5.32 16.23
C SER A 22 -5.44 3.95 16.50
N GLU A 23 -6.31 3.84 17.50
CA GLU A 23 -7.01 2.58 17.82
C GLU A 23 -8.01 2.22 16.72
N GLU A 24 -8.74 3.20 16.18
CA GLU A 24 -9.66 3.00 15.06
C GLU A 24 -8.93 2.50 13.81
N ILE A 25 -7.80 3.12 13.45
CA ILE A 25 -6.97 2.70 12.31
C ILE A 25 -6.41 1.29 12.54
N GLN A 26 -5.95 0.98 13.76
CA GLN A 26 -5.47 -0.36 14.09
C GLN A 26 -6.59 -1.40 13.96
N LYS A 27 -7.77 -1.12 14.50
CA LYS A 27 -8.93 -2.00 14.42
C LYS A 27 -9.35 -2.23 12.97
N GLU A 28 -9.43 -1.18 12.17
CA GLU A 28 -9.71 -1.27 10.74
C GLU A 28 -8.68 -2.16 10.04
N ARG A 29 -7.39 -1.90 10.28
CA ARG A 29 -6.29 -2.65 9.69
C ARG A 29 -6.39 -4.14 10.00
N THR A 30 -6.67 -4.52 11.25
CA THR A 30 -6.85 -5.92 11.65
C THR A 30 -8.10 -6.56 11.07
N GLY A 31 -9.06 -5.78 10.57
CA GLY A 31 -10.26 -6.26 9.88
C GLY A 31 -10.05 -6.60 8.41
N TYR A 32 -8.90 -6.24 7.83
CA TYR A 32 -8.55 -6.57 6.45
C TYR A 32 -7.71 -7.85 6.36
N GLU A 33 -7.68 -8.42 5.15
CA GLU A 33 -6.63 -9.38 4.77
C GLU A 33 -5.25 -8.73 4.94
N GLN A 34 -4.26 -9.53 5.35
CA GLN A 34 -2.88 -9.10 5.59
C GLN A 34 -1.95 -9.70 4.51
N PRO A 35 -1.92 -9.15 3.29
CA PRO A 35 -1.31 -9.83 2.14
C PRO A 35 0.21 -9.65 2.03
N TYR A 36 0.83 -8.91 2.94
CA TYR A 36 2.28 -8.69 2.95
C TYR A 36 2.98 -9.73 3.82
N HIS A 37 4.10 -10.24 3.33
CA HIS A 37 4.86 -11.32 3.96
C HIS A 37 6.33 -10.88 4.17
N PRO A 38 6.67 -10.31 5.35
CA PRO A 38 8.04 -9.90 5.65
C PRO A 38 9.06 -11.04 5.62
N GLU A 39 8.62 -12.29 5.77
CA GLU A 39 9.46 -13.49 5.69
C GLU A 39 9.89 -13.87 4.27
N GLU A 40 9.26 -13.30 3.22
CA GLU A 40 9.61 -13.60 1.83
C GLU A 40 10.85 -12.83 1.35
N ASP A 41 11.72 -13.47 0.55
CA ASP A 41 12.66 -12.76 -0.32
C ASP A 41 11.88 -12.21 -1.53
N GLY A 42 11.57 -10.91 -1.49
CA GLY A 42 10.77 -10.25 -2.52
C GLY A 42 11.44 -10.25 -3.90
N TYR A 43 12.77 -10.26 -3.97
CA TYR A 43 13.47 -10.31 -5.26
C TYR A 43 13.31 -11.69 -5.90
N MET A 44 13.53 -12.75 -5.13
CA MET A 44 13.26 -14.12 -5.58
C MET A 44 11.79 -14.31 -5.96
N ARG A 45 10.88 -13.80 -5.13
CA ARG A 45 9.44 -13.93 -5.37
C ARG A 45 9.01 -13.25 -6.66
N ILE A 46 9.44 -12.01 -6.90
CA ILE A 46 9.16 -11.31 -8.17
C ILE A 46 9.69 -12.11 -9.36
N ASN A 47 10.90 -12.68 -9.29
CA ASN A 47 11.43 -13.49 -10.38
C ASN A 47 10.56 -14.72 -10.69
N GLN A 48 10.01 -15.39 -9.68
CA GLN A 48 9.06 -16.49 -9.87
C GLN A 48 7.77 -16.00 -10.54
N LEU A 49 7.23 -14.88 -10.07
CA LEU A 49 6.00 -14.29 -10.62
C LEU A 49 6.18 -13.80 -12.06
N LEU A 50 7.37 -13.35 -12.46
CA LEU A 50 7.68 -13.02 -13.85
C LEU A 50 7.61 -14.26 -14.76
N GLN A 51 8.06 -15.43 -14.29
CA GLN A 51 7.91 -16.68 -15.05
C GLN A 51 6.44 -17.06 -15.22
N GLN A 52 5.62 -16.89 -14.18
CA GLN A 52 4.17 -17.09 -14.26
C GLN A 52 3.52 -16.10 -15.22
N ALA A 53 3.85 -14.81 -15.09
CA ALA A 53 3.32 -13.74 -15.93
C ALA A 53 3.63 -13.98 -17.41
N LYS A 54 4.81 -14.50 -17.74
CA LYS A 54 5.16 -14.91 -19.11
C LYS A 54 4.27 -16.04 -19.64
N LYS A 55 3.99 -17.06 -18.83
CA LYS A 55 3.11 -18.19 -19.21
C LYS A 55 1.65 -17.75 -19.39
N GLU A 56 1.18 -16.86 -18.52
CA GLU A 56 -0.20 -16.37 -18.53
C GLU A 56 -0.41 -15.16 -19.45
N ASN A 57 0.63 -14.67 -20.11
CA ASN A 57 0.63 -13.45 -20.92
C ASN A 57 0.06 -12.23 -20.15
N LYS A 58 0.50 -12.07 -18.90
CA LYS A 58 0.12 -10.99 -17.99
C LYS A 58 1.32 -10.11 -17.66
N LYS A 59 1.02 -8.93 -17.10
CA LYS A 59 2.01 -8.07 -16.43
C LYS A 59 2.07 -8.44 -14.94
N VAL A 60 3.05 -7.92 -14.21
CA VAL A 60 3.06 -8.00 -12.74
C VAL A 60 2.71 -6.63 -12.19
N LEU A 61 1.65 -6.55 -11.37
CA LEU A 61 1.35 -5.35 -10.58
C LEU A 61 1.94 -5.57 -9.18
N VAL A 62 2.95 -4.80 -8.83
CA VAL A 62 3.58 -4.82 -7.52
C VAL A 62 3.04 -3.66 -6.70
N GLN A 63 2.31 -3.94 -5.63
CA GLN A 63 1.95 -2.97 -4.59
C GLN A 63 3.02 -3.01 -3.50
N ILE A 64 3.77 -1.93 -3.36
CA ILE A 64 4.81 -1.76 -2.36
C ILE A 64 4.18 -1.17 -1.09
N GLY A 65 4.46 -1.75 0.08
CA GLY A 65 3.94 -1.28 1.35
C GLY A 65 4.10 -2.34 2.44
N GLY A 66 3.16 -2.42 3.38
CA GLY A 66 3.18 -3.46 4.40
C GLY A 66 1.84 -3.59 5.13
N ASN A 67 1.70 -4.64 5.93
CA ASN A 67 0.50 -4.87 6.76
C ASN A 67 0.25 -3.79 7.81
N TRP A 68 1.25 -2.94 8.10
CA TRP A 68 1.15 -1.78 8.97
C TRP A 68 0.45 -0.57 8.31
N CYS A 69 0.30 -0.57 6.99
CA CYS A 69 -0.22 0.53 6.17
C CYS A 69 -1.71 0.36 5.85
N VAL A 70 -2.58 1.14 6.49
CA VAL A 70 -4.04 1.05 6.27
C VAL A 70 -4.45 1.37 4.82
N TRP A 71 -3.79 2.34 4.18
CA TRP A 71 -4.04 2.69 2.77
C TRP A 71 -3.67 1.55 1.81
N CYS A 72 -2.66 0.76 2.15
CA CYS A 72 -2.27 -0.42 1.39
C CYS A 72 -3.36 -1.50 1.47
N LEU A 73 -3.91 -1.72 2.66
CA LEU A 73 -4.98 -2.68 2.87
C LEU A 73 -6.32 -2.22 2.26
N ARG A 74 -6.63 -0.92 2.31
CA ARG A 74 -7.79 -0.33 1.62
C ARG A 74 -7.73 -0.55 0.12
N PHE A 75 -6.57 -0.32 -0.51
CA PHE A 75 -6.41 -0.57 -1.94
C PHE A 75 -6.61 -2.05 -2.26
N ASN A 76 -5.90 -2.94 -1.54
CA ASN A 76 -6.04 -4.39 -1.72
C ASN A 76 -7.51 -4.81 -1.61
N HIS A 77 -8.18 -4.43 -0.52
CA HIS A 77 -9.58 -4.75 -0.28
C HIS A 77 -10.47 -4.28 -1.42
N LEU A 78 -10.32 -3.03 -1.88
CA LEU A 78 -11.11 -2.49 -2.98
C LEU A 78 -10.93 -3.33 -4.26
N VAL A 79 -9.69 -3.61 -4.67
CA VAL A 79 -9.44 -4.29 -5.95
C VAL A 79 -9.73 -5.79 -5.91
N THR A 80 -9.73 -6.42 -4.74
CA THR A 80 -10.01 -7.86 -4.58
C THR A 80 -11.46 -8.18 -4.25
N THR A 81 -12.25 -7.20 -3.78
CA THR A 81 -13.67 -7.39 -3.43
C THR A 81 -14.64 -6.73 -4.41
N ASN A 82 -14.26 -5.64 -5.09
CA ASN A 82 -15.09 -5.07 -6.14
C ASN A 82 -15.06 -5.98 -7.39
N PRO A 83 -16.21 -6.53 -7.84
CA PRO A 83 -16.22 -7.51 -8.94
C PRO A 83 -15.66 -6.99 -10.27
N GLU A 84 -15.88 -5.71 -10.59
CA GLU A 84 -15.38 -5.12 -11.83
C GLU A 84 -13.86 -4.95 -11.78
N LEU A 85 -13.34 -4.36 -10.69
CA LEU A 85 -11.90 -4.16 -10.52
C LEU A 85 -11.17 -5.50 -10.45
N LYS A 86 -11.69 -6.46 -9.70
CA LYS A 86 -11.12 -7.82 -9.59
C LYS A 86 -11.04 -8.51 -10.94
N LYS A 87 -12.08 -8.37 -11.78
CA LYS A 87 -12.07 -8.92 -13.14
C LYS A 87 -10.98 -8.30 -14.01
N ILE A 88 -10.78 -6.99 -13.93
CA ILE A 88 -9.71 -6.30 -14.67
C ILE A 88 -8.34 -6.73 -14.14
N LEU A 89 -8.18 -6.77 -12.82
CA LEU A 89 -6.96 -7.16 -12.12
C LEU A 89 -6.53 -8.57 -12.55
N ASN A 90 -7.40 -9.57 -12.37
CA ASN A 90 -7.12 -10.97 -12.67
C ASN A 90 -6.88 -11.22 -14.16
N LYS A 91 -7.50 -10.43 -15.04
CA LYS A 91 -7.30 -10.55 -16.49
C LYS A 91 -5.92 -10.05 -16.93
N LYS A 92 -5.41 -8.99 -16.30
CA LYS A 92 -4.25 -8.23 -16.81
C LYS A 92 -2.96 -8.45 -16.02
N TYR A 93 -3.09 -8.83 -14.75
CA TYR A 93 -1.97 -8.80 -13.81
C TYR A 93 -1.84 -10.09 -13.02
N ILE A 94 -0.60 -10.46 -12.73
CA ILE A 94 -0.22 -11.17 -11.53
C ILE A 94 -0.04 -10.09 -10.45
N TYR A 95 -0.83 -10.14 -9.39
CA TYR A 95 -0.86 -9.10 -8.37
C TYR A 95 -0.02 -9.52 -7.15
N TYR A 96 0.92 -8.68 -6.74
CA TYR A 96 1.89 -8.99 -5.70
C TYR A 96 2.07 -7.84 -4.72
N HIS A 97 2.28 -8.18 -3.44
CA HIS A 97 2.47 -7.25 -2.34
C HIS A 97 3.92 -7.35 -1.87
N LEU A 98 4.76 -6.39 -2.26
CA LEU A 98 6.16 -6.35 -1.85
C LEU A 98 6.27 -5.64 -0.50
N ASN A 99 6.68 -6.37 0.53
CA ASN A 99 6.82 -5.82 1.88
C ASN A 99 7.97 -4.81 1.98
N PHE A 100 7.73 -3.74 2.71
CA PHE A 100 8.75 -2.86 3.27
C PHE A 100 8.43 -2.65 4.74
N SER A 101 9.30 -3.12 5.63
CA SER A 101 9.15 -2.98 7.07
C SER A 101 10.50 -3.12 7.77
N PRO A 102 10.62 -2.77 9.07
CA PRO A 102 11.88 -2.96 9.81
C PRO A 102 12.37 -4.42 9.84
N GLU A 103 11.46 -5.40 9.77
CA GLU A 103 11.80 -6.82 9.77
C GLU A 103 12.41 -7.28 8.45
N ASN A 104 11.99 -6.65 7.34
CA ASN A 104 12.52 -6.93 6.01
C ASN A 104 12.31 -5.74 5.07
N GLU A 105 13.40 -5.04 4.79
CA GLU A 105 13.41 -3.90 3.89
C GLU A 105 13.51 -4.29 2.41
N ASN A 106 13.60 -5.58 2.06
CA ASN A 106 13.64 -6.07 0.68
C ASN A 106 14.68 -5.34 -0.21
N GLU A 107 15.85 -5.00 0.35
CA GLU A 107 16.88 -4.15 -0.28
C GLU A 107 17.24 -4.58 -1.71
N LYS A 108 17.39 -5.88 -1.96
CA LYS A 108 17.72 -6.41 -3.30
C LYS A 108 16.63 -6.09 -4.33
N ALA A 109 15.36 -6.25 -3.95
CA ALA A 109 14.24 -5.94 -4.82
C ALA A 109 14.19 -4.44 -5.11
N PHE A 110 14.33 -3.60 -4.08
CA PHE A 110 14.29 -2.15 -4.26
C PHE A 110 15.51 -1.57 -4.98
N LYS A 111 16.69 -2.19 -4.84
CA LYS A 111 17.85 -1.85 -5.67
C LYS A 111 17.60 -2.13 -7.16
N LYS A 112 16.83 -3.18 -7.48
CA LYS A 112 16.53 -3.55 -8.88
C LYS A 112 15.38 -2.74 -9.47
N TYR A 113 14.28 -2.58 -8.73
CA TYR A 113 13.02 -2.05 -9.27
C TYR A 113 12.68 -0.64 -8.77
N GLY A 114 13.38 -0.14 -7.76
CA GLY A 114 13.09 1.12 -7.08
C GLY A 114 12.05 0.98 -5.97
N ASN A 115 12.10 1.90 -4.99
CA ASN A 115 11.11 2.04 -3.92
C ASN A 115 10.46 3.44 -3.97
N PRO A 116 9.50 3.68 -4.88
CA PRO A 116 8.83 4.97 -4.99
C PRO A 116 8.10 5.40 -3.72
N GLY A 117 7.77 4.47 -2.81
CA GLY A 117 7.08 4.81 -1.58
C GLY A 117 7.92 5.60 -0.59
N VAL A 118 9.26 5.57 -0.70
CA VAL A 118 10.14 6.46 0.09
C VAL A 118 9.90 7.93 -0.27
N GLN A 119 9.58 8.22 -1.53
CA GLN A 119 9.35 9.59 -2.00
C GLN A 119 7.88 10.00 -1.92
N TYR A 120 6.96 9.08 -2.23
CA TYR A 120 5.54 9.40 -2.45
C TYR A 120 4.60 8.80 -1.40
N GLY A 121 5.13 8.12 -0.39
CA GLY A 121 4.33 7.39 0.60
C GLY A 121 3.85 6.03 0.11
N TYR A 122 3.24 5.27 1.02
CA TYR A 122 2.76 3.91 0.78
C TYR A 122 1.22 3.85 0.78
N PRO A 123 0.60 3.05 -0.11
CA PRO A 123 1.27 2.19 -1.08
C PRO A 123 1.89 2.98 -2.24
N ALA A 124 2.81 2.34 -2.95
CA ALA A 124 3.22 2.80 -4.26
C ALA A 124 3.22 1.60 -5.21
N PHE A 125 2.96 1.82 -6.50
CA PHE A 125 2.77 0.71 -7.42
C PHE A 125 3.78 0.73 -8.55
N LEU A 126 4.22 -0.47 -8.93
CA LEU A 126 4.99 -0.71 -10.13
C LEU A 126 4.21 -1.67 -11.03
N ILE A 127 4.17 -1.37 -12.33
CA ILE A 127 3.75 -2.34 -13.35
C ILE A 127 5.00 -2.85 -14.04
N LEU A 128 5.27 -4.14 -13.90
CA LEU A 128 6.38 -4.80 -14.57
C LEU A 128 5.90 -5.52 -15.84
N SER A 129 6.71 -5.47 -16.90
CA SER A 129 6.57 -6.37 -18.04
C SER A 129 6.86 -7.82 -17.62
N SER A 130 6.46 -8.81 -18.40
CA SER A 130 6.80 -10.22 -18.14
C SER A 130 8.30 -10.52 -18.26
N LYS A 131 9.11 -9.55 -18.70
CA LYS A 131 10.59 -9.59 -18.73
C LYS A 131 11.23 -8.91 -17.50
N GLY A 132 10.43 -8.32 -16.61
CA GLY A 132 10.92 -7.63 -15.42
C GLY A 132 11.31 -6.17 -15.65
N GLU A 133 10.87 -5.54 -16.74
CA GLU A 133 11.09 -4.11 -16.97
C GLU A 133 9.99 -3.31 -16.25
N VAL A 134 10.36 -2.23 -15.56
CA VAL A 134 9.39 -1.30 -14.98
C VAL A 134 8.75 -0.50 -16.12
N LEU A 135 7.49 -0.77 -16.41
CA LEU A 135 6.71 -0.08 -17.45
C LEU A 135 6.06 1.19 -16.93
N PHE A 136 5.70 1.20 -15.65
CA PHE A 136 4.98 2.32 -15.05
C PHE A 136 5.14 2.34 -13.53
N THR A 137 5.18 3.54 -12.97
CA THR A 137 5.15 3.80 -11.53
C THR A 137 3.94 4.66 -11.22
N GLN A 138 3.11 4.23 -10.28
CA GLN A 138 1.91 4.93 -9.86
C GLN A 138 2.04 5.34 -8.39
N LYS A 139 1.77 6.62 -8.10
CA LYS A 139 1.62 7.14 -6.73
C LYS A 139 0.24 6.79 -6.20
N SER A 140 0.12 6.51 -4.90
CA SER A 140 -1.18 6.27 -4.27
C SER A 140 -2.08 7.50 -4.35
N GLU A 141 -1.55 8.69 -4.05
CA GLU A 141 -2.28 9.96 -4.00
C GLU A 141 -3.14 10.21 -5.26
N ASP A 142 -2.64 9.90 -6.46
CA ASP A 142 -3.37 10.10 -7.72
C ASP A 142 -4.65 9.25 -7.82
N LEU A 143 -4.77 8.20 -7.01
CA LEU A 143 -5.89 7.24 -6.99
C LEU A 143 -6.85 7.49 -5.83
N GLU A 144 -6.43 8.28 -4.84
CA GLU A 144 -7.15 8.50 -3.59
C GLU A 144 -8.38 9.43 -3.76
N ASP A 145 -9.36 9.25 -2.88
CA ASP A 145 -10.49 10.13 -2.64
C ASP A 145 -11.04 9.95 -1.22
N GLY A 146 -11.16 11.05 -0.48
CA GLY A 146 -11.62 11.06 0.91
C GLY A 146 -10.79 10.15 1.83
N LYS A 147 -11.43 9.11 2.38
CA LYS A 147 -10.80 8.12 3.29
C LYS A 147 -10.39 6.82 2.59
N GLY A 148 -10.35 6.79 1.26
CA GLY A 148 -10.03 5.60 0.48
C GLY A 148 -9.65 5.93 -0.96
N TYR A 149 -9.97 5.04 -1.89
CA TYR A 149 -9.65 5.23 -3.30
C TYR A 149 -10.90 5.45 -4.13
N ASP A 150 -10.78 6.30 -5.15
CA ASP A 150 -11.82 6.44 -6.17
C ASP A 150 -11.82 5.21 -7.10
N PRO A 151 -12.87 4.37 -7.09
CA PRO A 151 -12.93 3.18 -7.95
C PRO A 151 -12.78 3.50 -9.44
N LYS A 152 -13.18 4.69 -9.90
CA LYS A 152 -13.03 5.12 -11.30
C LYS A 152 -11.57 5.39 -11.64
N LYS A 153 -10.82 6.06 -10.75
CA LYS A 153 -9.38 6.31 -10.95
C LYS A 153 -8.61 4.99 -10.91
N VAL A 154 -8.89 4.13 -9.93
CA VAL A 154 -8.30 2.77 -9.84
C VAL A 154 -8.62 1.93 -11.06
N LYS A 155 -9.85 1.99 -11.59
CA LYS A 155 -10.21 1.32 -12.85
C LYS A 155 -9.38 1.82 -14.03
N LYS A 156 -9.20 3.13 -14.19
CA LYS A 156 -8.36 3.70 -15.26
C LYS A 156 -6.91 3.25 -15.11
N PHE A 157 -6.37 3.25 -13.89
CA PHE A 157 -5.05 2.73 -13.57
C PHE A 157 -4.90 1.27 -14.03
N LEU A 158 -5.78 0.38 -13.56
CA LEU A 158 -5.74 -1.05 -13.91
C LEU A 158 -5.94 -1.28 -15.41
N GLN A 159 -6.66 -0.40 -16.11
CA GLN A 159 -6.81 -0.45 -17.56
C GLN A 159 -5.56 0.04 -18.32
N GLY A 160 -4.65 0.78 -17.68
CA GLY A 160 -3.51 1.44 -18.31
C GLY A 160 -3.94 2.67 -19.11
N ARG A 161 -4.84 3.49 -18.54
CA ARG A 161 -5.46 4.67 -19.18
C ARG A 161 -5.33 5.94 -18.32
N LEU A 162 -4.31 5.99 -17.46
CA LEU A 162 -3.90 7.20 -16.76
C LEU A 162 -2.78 7.89 -17.53
#